data_AF-A0A013V9Y1-F1
#
_entry.id   AF-A0A013V9Y1-F1
#
_cell.length_a   1.000
_cell.length_b   1.000
_cell.length_c   1.000
_cell.angle_alpha   90.00
_cell.angle_beta   90.00
_cell.angle_gamma   90.00
#
_symmetry.space_group_name_H-M   'P 1'
#
loop_
_entity.id
_entity.type
_entity.pdbx_description
1 polymer ?
#
loop_
_entity_poly.entity_id
_entity_poly.type
_entity_poly.pdbx_seq_one_letter_code
_entity_poly.pdbx_strand_id
1 'polypeptide(L)'
;MAGQFSADICDQFTKLEVNLEKFAQGQNGASLQAAWHFDRHIIDVKKEDRHNTDDIHPLYHFQFGGSRMTRIHQRLGDTLLLDPPRLMHPPMDGILAIDFVLANYAGQVWKALRGDEQYKRLVIPQFEKIWKPYFSGVAESWINPRNDISGYLCPFI
;
A
#
# COMPACT_ATOMS: atom_id res chain seq x y z
N MET A 1 -8.30 -16.58 3.12
CA MET A 1 -8.26 -15.66 4.29
C MET A 1 -8.26 -16.51 5.55
N ALA A 2 -7.44 -16.18 6.54
CA ALA A 2 -7.44 -16.77 7.88
C ALA A 2 -7.18 -15.64 8.90
N GLY A 3 -7.95 -15.63 9.99
CA GLY A 3 -7.82 -14.64 11.05
C GLY A 3 -8.02 -15.25 12.44
N GLN A 4 -7.46 -14.58 13.44
CA GLN A 4 -7.61 -14.91 14.85
C GLN A 4 -8.06 -13.66 15.59
N PHE A 5 -9.37 -13.39 15.52
CA PHE A 5 -10.02 -12.17 16.05
C PHE A 5 -9.94 -12.02 17.59
N SER A 6 -9.19 -12.88 18.27
CA SER A 6 -9.02 -12.93 19.72
C SER A 6 -7.56 -12.95 20.18
N ALA A 7 -6.58 -12.98 19.26
CA ALA A 7 -5.17 -13.24 19.60
C ALA A 7 -4.25 -12.01 19.52
N ASP A 8 -4.54 -11.06 18.63
CA ASP A 8 -3.75 -9.84 18.45
C ASP A 8 -4.70 -8.64 18.37
N ILE A 9 -4.55 -7.67 19.29
CA ILE A 9 -5.42 -6.50 19.36
C ILE A 9 -5.21 -5.54 18.17
N CYS A 10 -4.04 -5.60 17.53
CA CYS A 10 -3.61 -4.69 16.47
C CYS A 10 -3.67 -5.32 15.08
N ASP A 11 -3.73 -6.64 14.96
CA ASP A 11 -3.79 -7.34 13.68
C ASP A 11 -4.68 -8.60 13.71
N GLN A 12 -5.88 -8.50 13.13
CA GLN A 12 -6.87 -9.57 13.21
C GLN A 12 -6.66 -10.71 12.20
N PHE A 13 -5.81 -10.52 11.18
CA PHE A 13 -5.56 -11.57 10.19
C PHE A 13 -4.16 -12.17 10.34
N THR A 14 -4.07 -13.49 10.25
CA THR A 14 -2.79 -14.20 10.13
C THR A 14 -2.41 -14.43 8.68
N LYS A 15 -3.41 -14.43 7.78
CA LYS A 15 -3.22 -14.48 6.32
C LYS A 15 -4.38 -13.78 5.59
N LEU A 16 -4.05 -12.82 4.74
CA LEU A 16 -4.97 -12.23 3.78
C LEU A 16 -4.38 -12.36 2.38
N GLU A 17 -5.21 -12.75 1.42
CA GLU A 17 -4.87 -12.74 0.00
C GLU A 17 -6.17 -12.58 -0.80
N VAL A 18 -6.28 -11.49 -1.54
CA VAL A 18 -7.36 -11.20 -2.47
C VAL A 18 -6.71 -10.80 -3.80
N ASN A 19 -7.01 -11.56 -4.85
CA ASN A 19 -6.52 -11.30 -6.20
C ASN A 19 -7.70 -10.89 -7.08
N LEU A 20 -7.57 -9.76 -7.76
CA LEU A 20 -8.50 -9.34 -8.80
C LEU A 20 -7.81 -9.46 -10.15
N GLU A 21 -8.40 -10.20 -11.08
CA GLU A 21 -7.93 -10.31 -12.47
C GLU A 21 -9.06 -9.84 -13.39
N LYS A 22 -8.75 -8.93 -14.31
CA LYS A 22 -9.69 -8.47 -15.33
C LYS A 22 -9.15 -8.78 -16.71
N PHE A 23 -10.00 -9.39 -17.52
CA PHE A 23 -9.69 -9.75 -18.90
C PHE A 23 -10.59 -8.95 -19.84
N ALA A 24 -10.04 -8.58 -21.00
CA ALA A 24 -10.78 -7.94 -22.08
C ALA A 24 -10.28 -8.44 -23.44
N GLN A 25 -11.11 -8.34 -24.47
CA GLN A 25 -10.65 -8.53 -25.85
C GLN A 25 -10.39 -7.16 -26.49
N GLY A 26 -9.19 -6.98 -27.04
CA GLY A 26 -8.82 -5.83 -27.85
C GLY A 26 -9.44 -5.90 -29.26
N GLN A 27 -9.33 -4.81 -30.01
CA GLN A 27 -9.95 -4.65 -31.34
C GLN A 27 -9.53 -5.74 -32.35
N ASN A 28 -8.35 -6.35 -32.17
CA ASN A 28 -7.81 -7.40 -33.05
C ASN A 28 -7.98 -8.81 -32.47
N GLY A 29 -8.82 -9.00 -31.45
CA GLY A 29 -8.95 -10.27 -30.72
C GLY A 29 -7.82 -10.56 -29.72
N ALA A 30 -6.95 -9.58 -29.47
CA ALA A 30 -5.89 -9.69 -28.47
C ALA A 30 -6.49 -9.84 -27.06
N SER A 31 -6.01 -10.82 -26.29
CA SER A 31 -6.43 -11.03 -24.91
C SER A 31 -5.66 -10.08 -24.00
N LEU A 32 -6.34 -9.07 -23.45
CA LEU A 32 -5.78 -8.09 -22.54
C LEU A 32 -6.03 -8.50 -21.09
N GLN A 33 -5.07 -8.24 -20.20
CA GLN A 33 -5.17 -8.57 -18.78
C GLN A 33 -4.68 -7.43 -17.88
N ALA A 34 -5.40 -7.20 -16.79
CA ALA A 34 -4.97 -6.42 -15.64
C ALA A 34 -5.11 -7.26 -14.37
N ALA A 35 -4.23 -7.06 -13.40
CA ALA A 35 -4.34 -7.72 -12.11
C ALA A 35 -4.01 -6.78 -10.95
N TRP A 36 -4.62 -7.05 -9.80
CA TRP A 36 -4.33 -6.38 -8.53
C TRP A 36 -4.25 -7.41 -7.42
N HIS A 37 -3.30 -7.21 -6.52
CA HIS A 37 -3.04 -8.05 -5.36
C HIS A 37 -3.26 -7.24 -4.09
N PHE A 38 -4.07 -7.77 -3.18
CA PHE A 38 -4.26 -7.25 -1.83
C PHE A 38 -3.94 -8.38 -0.86
N ASP A 39 -2.83 -8.29 -0.15
CA ASP A 39 -2.39 -9.34 0.74
C ASP A 39 -1.79 -8.78 2.03
N ARG A 40 -1.65 -9.71 2.98
CA ARG A 40 -0.88 -9.50 4.18
C ARG A 40 0.48 -10.14 3.99
N HIS A 41 1.55 -9.34 4.09
CA HIS A 41 2.92 -9.83 4.01
C HIS A 41 3.16 -10.98 5.00
N ILE A 42 3.75 -12.06 4.50
CA ILE A 42 4.08 -13.23 5.32
C ILE A 42 5.46 -13.00 5.93
N ILE A 43 5.46 -12.62 7.21
CA ILE A 43 6.67 -12.51 8.01
C ILE A 43 7.10 -13.92 8.43
N ASP A 44 8.21 -14.41 7.87
CA ASP A 44 8.80 -15.68 8.28
C ASP A 44 9.56 -15.51 9.59
N VAL A 45 8.87 -15.77 10.71
CA VAL A 45 9.42 -15.64 12.06
C VAL A 45 10.60 -16.59 12.35
N LYS A 46 10.86 -17.58 11.48
CA LYS A 46 11.98 -18.52 11.62
C LYS A 46 13.26 -18.01 10.98
N LYS A 47 13.20 -17.00 10.11
CA LYS A 47 14.40 -16.35 9.55
C LYS A 47 14.94 -15.31 10.52
N GLU A 48 16.25 -15.10 10.52
CA GLU A 48 16.86 -14.00 11.28
C GLU A 48 16.50 -12.64 10.66
N ASP A 49 16.45 -12.57 9.33
CA ASP A 49 16.09 -11.38 8.58
C ASP A 49 14.61 -11.39 8.19
N ARG A 50 13.76 -11.30 9.22
CA ARG A 50 12.30 -11.50 9.15
C ARG A 50 11.57 -10.53 8.20
N HIS A 51 12.21 -9.45 7.79
CA HIS A 51 11.58 -8.36 7.04
C HIS A 51 12.52 -7.66 6.05
N ASN A 52 13.40 -8.40 5.37
CA ASN A 52 14.25 -7.80 4.33
C ASN A 52 13.53 -7.72 3.00
N THR A 53 13.06 -6.51 2.70
CA THR A 53 12.45 -6.16 1.42
C THR A 53 13.22 -4.97 0.88
N ASP A 54 13.59 -4.97 -0.41
CA ASP A 54 14.40 -3.89 -0.98
C ASP A 54 13.67 -2.56 -0.90
N ASP A 55 12.40 -2.54 -1.29
CA ASP A 55 11.50 -1.40 -1.22
C ASP A 55 10.62 -1.42 0.04
N ILE A 56 9.90 -0.33 0.29
CA ILE A 56 8.91 -0.27 1.36
C ILE A 56 7.88 -1.40 1.21
N HIS A 57 7.66 -2.13 2.28
CA HIS A 57 6.78 -3.30 2.27
C HIS A 57 5.86 -3.28 3.48
N PRO A 58 4.74 -2.53 3.43
CA PRO A 58 3.76 -2.51 4.52
C PRO A 58 3.19 -3.91 4.78
N LEU A 59 2.79 -4.16 6.04
CA LEU A 59 2.21 -5.44 6.45
C LEU A 59 0.99 -5.81 5.60
N TYR A 60 0.15 -4.82 5.28
CA TYR A 60 -0.93 -4.95 4.32
C TYR A 60 -0.61 -4.05 3.15
N HIS A 61 -0.56 -4.60 1.95
CA HIS A 61 -0.21 -3.82 0.78
C HIS A 61 -1.10 -4.15 -0.40
N PHE A 62 -1.17 -3.15 -1.29
CA PHE A 62 -1.84 -3.22 -2.56
C PHE A 62 -0.78 -3.12 -3.64
N GLN A 63 -0.82 -4.04 -4.60
CA GLN A 63 0.10 -4.04 -5.72
C GLN A 63 -0.68 -4.18 -7.02
N PHE A 64 -0.44 -3.27 -7.97
CA PHE A 64 -0.82 -3.49 -9.36
C PHE A 64 0.12 -4.52 -9.99
N GLY A 65 -0.47 -5.51 -10.64
CA GLY A 65 0.22 -6.56 -11.36
C GLY A 65 0.60 -7.77 -10.49
N GLY A 66 1.89 -7.92 -10.21
CA GLY A 66 2.43 -9.08 -9.49
C GLY A 66 2.48 -10.36 -10.33
N SER A 67 2.52 -11.52 -9.65
CA SER A 67 2.70 -12.85 -10.27
C SER A 67 1.65 -13.19 -11.34
N ARG A 68 0.47 -12.56 -11.27
CA ARG A 68 -0.62 -12.72 -12.23
C ARG A 68 -0.33 -12.09 -13.59
N MET A 69 0.45 -11.01 -13.61
CA MET A 69 0.91 -10.37 -14.86
C MET A 69 2.17 -11.02 -15.44
N THR A 70 2.88 -11.86 -14.68
CA THR A 70 4.04 -12.62 -15.19
C THR A 70 3.66 -13.51 -16.39
N ARG A 71 2.39 -13.86 -16.59
CA ARG A 71 1.93 -14.60 -17.78
C ARG A 71 2.05 -13.81 -19.08
N ILE A 72 2.08 -12.48 -18.98
CA ILE A 72 2.11 -11.55 -20.12
C ILE A 72 3.30 -10.59 -20.07
N HIS A 73 4.27 -10.78 -19.17
CA HIS A 73 5.39 -9.85 -18.98
C HIS A 73 6.23 -9.59 -20.24
N GLN A 74 6.33 -10.56 -21.16
CA GLN A 74 7.05 -10.43 -22.43
C GLN A 74 6.21 -9.77 -23.53
N ARG A 75 4.91 -9.58 -23.28
CA ARG A 75 3.92 -9.05 -24.23
C ARG A 75 3.22 -7.85 -23.58
N LEU A 76 3.97 -6.77 -23.37
CA LEU A 76 3.44 -5.57 -22.71
C LEU A 76 2.17 -5.00 -23.38
N GLY A 77 2.02 -5.19 -24.70
CA GLY A 77 0.80 -4.84 -25.45
C GLY A 77 -0.46 -5.62 -25.05
N ASP A 78 -0.31 -6.73 -24.32
CA ASP A 78 -1.41 -7.51 -23.74
C ASP A 78 -1.83 -6.97 -22.36
N THR A 79 -1.23 -5.86 -21.89
CA THR A 79 -1.63 -5.21 -20.63
C THR A 79 -2.91 -4.41 -20.85
N LEU A 80 -3.94 -4.72 -20.07
CA LEU A 80 -5.15 -3.93 -20.03
C LEU A 80 -4.92 -2.71 -19.13
N LEU A 81 -4.82 -1.52 -19.73
CA LEU A 81 -4.75 -0.26 -18.99
C LEU A 81 -6.16 0.14 -18.59
N LEU A 82 -6.39 0.28 -17.28
CA LEU A 82 -7.65 0.72 -16.71
C LEU A 82 -7.40 1.90 -15.80
N ASP A 83 -8.44 2.70 -15.60
CA ASP A 83 -8.45 3.64 -14.48
C ASP A 83 -8.24 2.84 -13.20
N PRO A 84 -7.18 3.14 -12.42
CA PRO A 84 -6.91 2.41 -11.20
C PRO A 84 -8.05 2.64 -10.20
N PRO A 85 -8.36 1.64 -9.35
CA PRO A 85 -9.31 1.86 -8.26
C PRO A 85 -8.82 3.04 -7.40
N ARG A 86 -9.75 3.90 -6.99
CA ARG A 86 -9.45 4.98 -6.04
C ARG A 86 -9.26 4.37 -4.66
N LEU A 87 -8.02 4.19 -4.25
CA LEU A 87 -7.67 3.76 -2.90
C LEU A 87 -7.36 4.98 -2.03
N MET A 88 -7.74 4.91 -0.77
CA MET A 88 -7.35 5.93 0.19
C MET A 88 -5.82 5.94 0.35
N HIS A 89 -5.24 7.13 0.43
CA HIS A 89 -3.85 7.33 0.80
C HIS A 89 -3.77 8.49 1.80
N PRO A 90 -2.78 8.52 2.71
CA PRO A 90 -2.60 9.67 3.58
C PRO A 90 -2.22 10.92 2.76
N PRO A 91 -2.59 12.12 3.21
CA PRO A 91 -2.20 13.37 2.53
C PRO A 91 -0.68 13.51 2.51
N MET A 92 -0.15 14.07 1.42
CA MET A 92 1.30 14.25 1.24
C MET A 92 1.59 15.67 0.77
N ASP A 93 2.62 16.30 1.35
CA ASP A 93 3.26 17.46 0.77
C ASP A 93 4.40 17.04 -0.18
N GLY A 94 5.16 18.01 -0.70
CA GLY A 94 6.27 17.71 -1.62
C GLY A 94 7.35 16.82 -1.01
N ILE A 95 7.63 16.96 0.29
CA ILE A 95 8.64 16.15 0.98
C ILE A 95 8.14 14.71 1.13
N LEU A 96 6.90 14.52 1.60
CA LEU A 96 6.30 13.18 1.74
C LEU A 96 6.12 12.50 0.38
N ALA A 97 5.81 13.26 -0.68
CA ALA A 97 5.74 12.71 -2.03
C ALA A 97 7.11 12.21 -2.52
N ILE A 98 8.19 12.95 -2.25
CA ILE A 98 9.55 12.50 -2.56
C ILE A 98 9.92 11.26 -1.74
N ASP A 99 9.64 11.26 -0.43
CA ASP A 99 9.88 10.10 0.42
C ASP A 99 9.11 8.86 -0.08
N PHE A 100 7.85 9.03 -0.50
CA PHE A 100 7.05 7.96 -1.10
C PHE A 100 7.71 7.39 -2.38
N VAL A 101 8.18 8.25 -3.29
CA VAL A 101 8.86 7.80 -4.52
C VAL A 101 10.15 7.05 -4.19
N LEU A 102 10.97 7.58 -3.28
CA LEU A 102 12.21 6.94 -2.86
C LEU A 102 11.92 5.59 -2.18
N ALA A 103 10.91 5.52 -1.33
CA ALA A 103 10.52 4.32 -0.63
C ALA A 103 10.09 3.19 -1.56
N ASN A 104 9.45 3.51 -2.69
CA ASN A 104 8.93 2.51 -3.64
C ASN A 104 9.88 2.18 -4.79
N TYR A 105 10.86 3.03 -5.09
CA TYR A 105 11.68 2.90 -6.31
C TYR A 105 13.18 3.08 -6.09
N ALA A 106 13.62 3.40 -4.88
CA ALA A 106 15.02 3.62 -4.55
C ALA A 106 15.50 2.72 -3.39
N GLY A 107 14.88 1.55 -3.21
CA GLY A 107 15.10 0.57 -2.14
C GLY A 107 16.27 0.80 -1.18
N GLN A 108 17.46 0.31 -1.51
CA GLN A 108 18.64 0.41 -0.63
C GLN A 108 19.11 1.85 -0.37
N VAL A 109 18.96 2.75 -1.34
CA VAL A 109 19.27 4.18 -1.18
C VAL A 109 18.32 4.80 -0.14
N TRP A 110 17.02 4.55 -0.27
CA TRP A 110 16.04 5.00 0.71
C TRP A 110 16.28 4.42 2.11
N LYS A 111 16.65 3.13 2.21
CA LYS A 111 17.04 2.52 3.50
C LYS A 111 18.21 3.26 4.14
N ALA A 112 19.25 3.60 3.36
CA ALA A 112 20.38 4.37 3.86
C ALA A 112 19.97 5.79 4.28
N LEU A 113 19.13 6.46 3.48
CA LEU A 113 18.60 7.79 3.80
C LEU A 113 17.81 7.81 5.12
N ARG A 114 17.06 6.74 5.44
CA ARG A 114 16.39 6.63 6.74
C ARG A 114 17.34 6.56 7.94
N GLY A 115 18.62 6.26 7.73
CA GLY A 115 19.65 6.36 8.75
C GLY A 115 20.25 7.76 8.88
N ASP A 116 20.04 8.63 7.89
CA ASP A 116 20.64 9.96 7.81
C ASP A 116 19.83 11.01 8.61
N GLU A 117 20.50 11.75 9.48
CA GLU A 117 19.87 12.74 10.36
C GLU A 117 19.42 14.01 9.63
N GLN A 118 20.01 14.36 8.48
CA GLN A 118 19.51 15.47 7.67
C GLN A 118 18.21 15.08 6.96
N TYR A 119 18.16 13.87 6.41
CA TYR A 119 16.95 13.33 5.79
C TYR A 119 15.78 13.25 6.79
N LYS A 120 16.02 12.67 7.97
CA LYS A 120 15.01 12.60 9.05
C LYS A 120 14.46 13.96 9.45
N ARG A 121 15.32 14.98 9.54
CA ARG A 121 14.92 16.35 9.89
C ARG A 121 13.99 16.99 8.86
N LEU A 122 14.00 16.52 7.61
CA LEU A 122 13.05 16.95 6.58
C LEU A 122 11.73 16.18 6.69
N VAL A 123 11.80 14.86 6.82
CA VAL A 123 10.64 13.98 6.71
C VAL A 123 9.79 13.93 7.98
N ILE A 124 10.39 13.76 9.16
CA ILE A 124 9.67 13.58 10.43
C ILE A 124 8.69 14.72 10.74
N PRO A 125 9.05 16.01 10.58
CA PRO A 125 8.11 17.09 10.82
C PRO A 125 6.86 17.04 9.93
N GLN A 126 6.96 16.52 8.71
CA GLN A 126 5.80 16.38 7.82
C GLN A 126 4.89 15.23 8.28
N PHE A 127 5.46 14.12 8.74
CA PHE A 127 4.67 13.05 9.36
C PHE A 127 3.88 13.58 10.57
N GLU A 128 4.53 14.33 11.46
CA GLU A 128 3.88 14.90 12.66
C GLU A 128 2.83 15.96 12.30
N LYS A 129 3.07 16.77 11.28
CA LYS A 129 2.17 17.87 10.89
C LYS A 129 0.99 17.40 10.04
N ILE A 130 1.16 16.36 9.22
CA ILE A 130 0.20 15.97 8.18
C ILE A 130 -0.40 14.60 8.49
N TRP A 131 0.42 13.56 8.64
CA TRP A 131 -0.07 12.18 8.82
C TRP A 131 -0.67 11.97 10.20
N LYS A 132 -0.03 12.46 11.26
CA LYS A 132 -0.53 12.30 12.63
C LYS A 132 -1.95 12.85 12.81
N PRO A 133 -2.28 14.13 12.51
CA PRO A 133 -3.64 14.62 12.65
C PRO A 133 -4.63 13.93 11.70
N TYR A 134 -4.20 13.51 10.50
CA TYR A 134 -5.04 12.74 9.58
C TYR A 134 -5.44 11.39 10.17
N PHE A 135 -4.48 10.58 10.61
CA PHE A 135 -4.75 9.27 11.19
C PHE A 135 -5.46 9.37 12.55
N SER A 136 -5.14 10.38 13.37
CA SER A 136 -5.89 10.68 14.59
C SER A 136 -7.35 11.01 14.27
N GLY A 137 -7.61 11.81 13.24
CA GLY A 137 -8.97 12.14 12.80
C GLY A 137 -9.77 10.91 12.36
N VAL A 138 -9.14 9.99 11.63
CA VAL A 138 -9.75 8.70 11.21
C VAL A 138 -10.03 7.80 12.42
N ALA A 139 -9.10 7.68 13.36
CA ALA A 139 -9.29 6.85 14.55
C ALA A 139 -10.37 7.43 15.48
N GLU A 140 -10.40 8.75 15.66
CA GLU A 140 -11.38 9.45 16.48
C GLU A 140 -12.81 9.35 15.91
N SER A 141 -12.98 9.29 14.59
CA SER A 141 -14.32 9.22 14.00
C SER A 141 -15.09 7.95 14.35
N TRP A 142 -14.40 6.89 14.80
CA TRP A 142 -15.05 5.69 15.34
C TRP A 142 -15.72 5.92 16.69
N ILE A 143 -15.17 6.81 17.51
CA ILE A 143 -15.69 7.13 18.85
C ILE A 143 -16.67 8.29 18.76
N ASN A 144 -16.30 9.32 18.00
CA ASN A 144 -17.07 10.55 17.81
C ASN A 144 -17.28 10.79 16.31
N PRO A 145 -18.29 10.15 15.69
CA PRO A 145 -18.62 10.39 14.28
C PRO A 145 -18.88 11.88 14.04
N ARG A 146 -18.08 12.52 13.18
CA ARG A 146 -18.22 13.95 12.87
C ARG A 146 -19.25 14.14 11.77
N ASN A 147 -20.39 14.76 12.07
CA ASN A 147 -21.55 14.83 11.16
C ASN A 147 -21.32 15.57 9.81
N ASP A 148 -20.19 16.24 9.60
CA ASP A 148 -19.91 17.11 8.45
C ASP A 148 -18.64 16.74 7.65
N ILE A 149 -17.54 16.36 8.32
CA ILE A 149 -16.22 16.10 7.71
C ILE A 149 -15.89 14.60 7.65
N SER A 150 -16.50 13.75 8.48
CA SER A 150 -16.20 12.30 8.46
C SER A 150 -16.59 11.65 7.14
N GLY A 151 -17.57 12.21 6.45
CA GLY A 151 -18.04 11.72 5.15
C GLY A 151 -17.01 11.84 4.01
N TYR A 152 -15.85 12.45 4.23
CA TYR A 152 -14.75 12.49 3.25
C TYR A 152 -13.48 11.78 3.73
N LEU A 153 -13.37 11.51 5.03
CA LEU A 153 -12.28 10.74 5.62
C LEU A 153 -12.65 9.25 5.52
N CYS A 154 -12.19 8.60 4.46
CA CYS A 154 -12.30 7.15 4.33
C CYS A 154 -11.60 6.48 5.54
N PRO A 155 -12.09 5.34 6.08
CA PRO A 155 -13.25 4.57 5.65
C PRO A 155 -14.59 5.21 6.04
N PHE A 156 -15.50 5.31 5.07
CA PHE A 156 -16.88 5.72 5.32
C PHE A 156 -17.54 4.67 6.22
N ILE A 157 -18.02 5.09 7.40
CA ILE A 157 -18.99 4.33 8.20
C ILE A 157 -20.24 5.19 8.31
#